data_AF-B0JRC9-F1
#
_entry.id   AF-B0JRC9-F1
#
_cell.length_a   1.000
_cell.length_b   1.000
_cell.length_c   1.000
_cell.angle_alpha   90.00
_cell.angle_beta   90.00
_cell.angle_gamma   90.00
#
_symmetry.space_group_name_H-M   'P 1'
#
loop_
_entity.id
_entity.type
_entity.pdbx_description
1 polymer ?
#
loop_
_entity_poly.entity_id
_entity_poly.type
_entity_poly.pdbx_seq_one_letter_code
_entity_poly.pdbx_strand_id
1 'polypeptide(L)'
;MSDITDVPLYQIIGAPLLALVQGETQAAQATARFIQEIGFETSPDEPLQFGRLKTLTFRYSKISVGGTITELEVEIPVLSTHIPHPKCHNVSKEEGARVKILI
;
A
#
# COMPACT_ATOMS: atom_id res chain seq x y z
N MET A 1 -19.02 -34.09 40.84
CA MET A 1 -17.91 -33.19 40.46
C MET A 1 -16.98 -34.03 39.60
N SER A 2 -17.00 -33.85 38.28
CA SER A 2 -16.12 -34.61 37.38
C SER A 2 -14.79 -33.89 37.27
N ASP A 3 -13.74 -34.62 37.61
CA ASP A 3 -12.35 -34.20 37.61
C ASP A 3 -11.91 -33.71 36.23
N ILE A 4 -11.52 -32.44 36.16
CA ILE A 4 -10.79 -31.84 35.04
C ILE A 4 -9.32 -32.14 35.29
N THR A 5 -8.92 -33.40 35.13
CA THR A 5 -7.51 -33.77 35.24
C THR A 5 -7.22 -34.76 34.15
N ASP A 6 -6.30 -34.38 33.28
CA ASP A 6 -5.77 -35.15 32.14
C ASP A 6 -6.50 -34.98 30.79
N VAL A 7 -6.66 -33.73 30.35
CA VAL A 7 -6.74 -33.46 28.89
C VAL A 7 -5.30 -33.50 28.36
N PRO A 8 -4.96 -34.37 27.38
CA PRO A 8 -3.61 -34.48 26.88
C PRO A 8 -3.16 -33.13 26.30
N LEU A 9 -2.00 -32.64 26.75
CA LEU A 9 -1.41 -31.34 26.40
C LEU A 9 -1.43 -31.05 24.89
N TYR A 10 -1.26 -32.10 24.08
CA TYR A 10 -1.37 -32.05 22.62
C TYR A 10 -2.71 -31.50 22.12
N GLN A 11 -3.84 -31.88 22.73
CA GLN A 11 -5.17 -31.38 22.36
C GLN A 11 -5.39 -29.93 22.80
N ILE A 12 -4.81 -29.52 23.92
CA ILE A 12 -4.91 -28.13 24.42
C ILE A 12 -4.12 -27.16 23.52
N ILE A 13 -2.94 -27.56 23.07
CA ILE A 13 -2.02 -26.68 22.32
C ILE A 13 -2.21 -26.82 20.79
N GLY A 14 -2.63 -27.98 20.31
CA GLY A 14 -2.78 -28.25 18.88
C GLY A 14 -3.82 -27.36 18.20
N ALA A 15 -4.98 -27.17 18.84
CA ALA A 15 -6.05 -26.34 18.27
C ALA A 15 -5.66 -24.84 18.17
N PRO A 16 -5.08 -24.20 19.20
CA PRO A 16 -4.55 -22.84 19.09
C PRO A 16 -3.42 -22.68 18.07
N LEU A 17 -2.47 -23.63 17.99
CA LEU A 17 -1.40 -23.56 17.00
C LEU A 17 -1.92 -23.66 15.58
N LEU A 18 -2.88 -24.56 15.34
CA LEU A 18 -3.55 -24.66 14.05
C LEU A 18 -4.28 -23.37 13.69
N ALA A 19 -4.99 -22.76 14.65
CA ALA A 19 -5.68 -21.49 14.44
C ALA A 19 -4.72 -20.35 14.11
N LEU A 20 -3.54 -20.31 14.74
CA LEU A 20 -2.48 -19.34 14.41
C LEU A 20 -1.99 -19.51 12.98
N VAL A 21 -1.64 -20.72 12.58
CA VAL A 21 -1.17 -21.00 11.20
C VAL A 21 -2.24 -20.65 10.17
N GLN A 22 -3.51 -20.97 10.47
CA GLN A 22 -4.63 -20.61 9.60
C GLN A 22 -4.82 -19.09 9.51
N GLY A 23 -4.73 -18.39 10.63
CA GLY A 23 -4.82 -16.92 10.68
C GLY A 23 -3.70 -16.25 9.89
N GLU A 24 -2.46 -16.70 10.04
CA GLU A 24 -1.32 -16.17 9.28
C GLU A 24 -1.45 -16.47 7.78
N THR A 25 -1.89 -17.68 7.42
CA THR A 25 -2.14 -18.05 6.02
C THR A 25 -3.20 -17.14 5.41
N GLN A 26 -4.30 -16.89 6.13
CA GLN A 26 -5.37 -16.00 5.68
C GLN A 26 -4.88 -14.56 5.53
N ALA A 27 -4.08 -14.08 6.49
CA ALA A 27 -3.48 -12.74 6.42
C ALA A 27 -2.57 -12.61 5.20
N ALA A 28 -1.68 -13.58 4.97
CA ALA A 28 -0.77 -13.58 3.82
C ALA A 28 -1.54 -13.60 2.49
N GLN A 29 -2.60 -14.42 2.39
CA GLN A 29 -3.46 -14.45 1.20
C GLN A 29 -4.18 -13.12 0.98
N ALA A 30 -4.71 -12.51 2.03
CA ALA A 30 -5.36 -11.21 1.95
C ALA A 30 -4.38 -10.12 1.49
N THR A 31 -3.15 -10.11 2.02
CA THR A 31 -2.09 -9.18 1.58
C THR A 31 -1.71 -9.38 0.12
N ALA A 32 -1.53 -10.63 -0.32
CA ALA A 32 -1.20 -10.92 -1.72
C ALA A 32 -2.30 -10.44 -2.68
N ARG A 33 -3.58 -10.71 -2.35
CA ARG A 33 -4.72 -10.23 -3.13
C ARG A 33 -4.80 -8.71 -3.17
N PHE A 34 -4.63 -8.05 -2.03
CA PHE A 34 -4.61 -6.59 -1.96
C PHE A 34 -3.52 -5.99 -2.85
N ILE A 35 -2.30 -6.52 -2.80
CA ILE A 35 -1.19 -6.06 -3.64
C ILE A 35 -1.52 -6.26 -5.13
N GLN A 36 -2.11 -7.40 -5.49
CA GLN A 36 -2.48 -7.69 -6.88
C GLN A 36 -3.58 -6.76 -7.39
N GLU A 37 -4.67 -6.61 -6.64
CA GLU A 37 -5.84 -5.82 -7.03
C GLU A 37 -5.56 -4.31 -7.05
N ILE A 38 -4.84 -3.82 -6.05
CA ILE A 38 -4.56 -2.39 -5.89
C ILE A 38 -3.27 -1.98 -6.58
N GLY A 39 -2.24 -2.81 -6.57
CA GLY A 39 -0.91 -2.45 -7.07
C GLY A 39 -0.76 -2.55 -8.58
N PHE A 40 -1.56 -3.36 -9.28
CA PHE A 40 -1.35 -3.65 -10.71
C PHE A 40 -2.62 -3.45 -11.54
N GLU A 41 -2.44 -3.10 -12.80
CA GLU A 41 -3.46 -3.07 -13.84
C GLU A 41 -3.80 -4.50 -14.26
N THR A 42 -5.09 -4.80 -14.41
CA THR A 42 -5.54 -6.10 -14.91
C THR A 42 -5.53 -6.06 -16.43
N SER A 43 -4.57 -6.75 -17.07
CA SER A 43 -4.60 -6.96 -18.51
C SER A 43 -5.43 -8.20 -18.84
N PRO A 44 -6.48 -8.10 -19.67
CA PRO A 44 -7.28 -9.26 -20.07
C PRO A 44 -6.50 -10.22 -20.98
N ASP A 45 -5.41 -9.77 -21.61
CA ASP A 45 -4.64 -10.55 -22.58
C ASP A 45 -3.54 -11.42 -21.95
N GLU A 46 -3.09 -11.11 -20.73
CA GLU A 46 -2.02 -11.85 -20.03
C GLU A 46 -2.36 -12.15 -18.56
N PRO A 47 -3.26 -13.12 -18.29
CA PRO A 47 -3.75 -13.41 -16.95
C PRO A 47 -2.70 -14.02 -15.98
N LEU A 48 -1.56 -14.49 -16.51
CA LEU A 48 -0.50 -15.14 -15.73
C LEU A 48 0.65 -14.21 -15.35
N GLN A 49 0.66 -12.96 -15.84
CA GLN A 49 1.66 -11.96 -15.48
C GLN A 49 1.02 -10.86 -14.64
N PHE A 50 1.73 -10.42 -13.60
CA PHE A 50 1.35 -9.17 -12.94
C PHE A 50 1.38 -8.07 -14.01
N GLY A 51 0.26 -7.38 -14.22
CA GLY A 51 0.16 -6.34 -15.23
C GLY A 51 1.00 -5.11 -14.89
N ARG A 52 0.76 -3.98 -15.55
CA ARG A 52 1.52 -2.75 -15.28
C ARG A 52 1.29 -2.27 -13.85
N LEU A 53 2.34 -1.80 -13.17
CA LEU A 53 2.23 -1.21 -11.84
C LEU A 53 1.36 0.07 -11.91
N LYS A 54 0.33 0.15 -11.06
CA LYS A 54 -0.51 1.33 -10.90
C LYS A 54 0.28 2.43 -10.18
N THR A 55 0.33 3.60 -10.79
CA THR A 55 1.07 4.76 -10.29
C THR A 55 0.18 6.00 -10.27
N LEU A 56 0.44 6.88 -9.31
CA LEU A 56 -0.09 8.24 -9.27
C LEU A 56 0.97 9.19 -9.78
N THR A 57 0.55 10.13 -10.61
CA THR A 57 1.44 11.15 -11.16
C THR A 57 1.18 12.49 -10.48
N PHE A 58 2.20 13.03 -9.85
CA PHE A 58 2.18 14.35 -9.23
C PHE A 58 2.93 15.34 -10.10
N ARG A 59 2.28 16.45 -10.44
CA ARG A 59 2.91 17.56 -11.16
C ARG A 59 2.95 18.78 -10.25
N TYR A 60 4.14 19.36 -10.09
CA TYR A 60 4.30 20.60 -9.34
C TYR A 60 5.24 21.56 -10.05
N SER A 61 4.90 22.84 -9.99
CA SER A 61 5.73 23.92 -10.50
C SER A 61 6.53 24.53 -9.34
N LYS A 62 7.85 24.59 -9.47
CA LYS A 62 8.72 25.37 -8.57
C LYS A 62 9.28 26.58 -9.29
N ILE A 63 9.38 27.70 -8.58
CA ILE A 63 10.11 28.87 -9.07
C ILE A 63 11.54 28.73 -8.55
N SER A 64 12.50 28.60 -9.47
CA SER A 64 13.91 28.49 -9.11
C SER A 64 14.49 29.84 -8.69
N VAL A 65 15.61 29.82 -7.96
CA VAL A 65 16.40 31.00 -7.59
C VAL A 65 16.95 31.61 -8.88
N GLY A 66 16.19 32.53 -9.48
CA GLY A 66 16.41 33.02 -10.84
C GLY A 66 15.13 33.35 -11.62
N GLY A 67 13.95 33.03 -11.08
CA GLY A 67 12.65 33.39 -11.67
C GLY A 67 12.15 32.43 -12.75
N THR A 68 12.92 31.40 -13.10
CA THR A 68 12.50 30.36 -14.02
C THR A 68 11.51 29.41 -13.35
N ILE A 69 10.33 29.24 -13.97
CA ILE A 69 9.35 28.23 -13.57
C ILE A 69 9.84 26.88 -14.08
N THR A 70 10.00 25.91 -13.18
CA THR A 70 10.34 24.52 -13.51
C THR A 70 9.17 23.64 -13.14
N GLU A 71 8.59 22.95 -14.11
CA GLU A 71 7.63 21.88 -13.86
C GLU A 71 8.38 20.59 -13.55
N LEU A 72 7.99 19.92 -12.47
CA LEU A 72 8.45 18.58 -12.15
C LEU A 72 7.28 17.62 -12.11
N GLU A 73 7.48 16.45 -12.71
CA GLU A 73 6.58 15.32 -12.69
C GLU A 73 7.21 14.19 -11.87
N VAL A 74 6.44 13.64 -10.93
CA VAL A 74 6.85 12.54 -10.07
C VAL A 74 5.81 11.44 -10.13
N GLU A 75 6.25 10.25 -10.51
CA GLU A 75 5.41 9.06 -10.55
C GLU A 75 5.65 8.22 -9.28
N ILE A 76 4.57 7.91 -8.56
CA ILE A 76 4.63 7.19 -7.27
C ILE A 76 3.70 5.98 -7.33
N PRO A 77 4.15 4.76 -6.96
CA PRO A 77 3.27 3.60 -6.88
C PRO A 77 2.11 3.82 -5.91
N VAL A 78 0.90 3.40 -6.28
CA VAL A 78 -0.30 3.58 -5.44
C VAL A 78 -0.16 2.91 -4.07
N LEU A 79 0.55 1.77 -3.99
CA LEU A 79 0.83 1.06 -2.74
C LEU A 79 1.72 1.88 -1.77
N SER A 80 2.44 2.88 -2.28
CA SER A 80 3.31 3.76 -1.50
C SER A 80 2.61 5.02 -0.99
N THR A 81 1.33 5.25 -1.31
CA THR A 81 0.58 6.45 -0.87
C THR A 81 0.42 6.60 0.63
N HIS A 82 0.58 5.51 1.40
CA HIS A 82 0.56 5.55 2.85
C HIS A 82 1.87 6.08 3.47
N ILE A 83 2.94 6.22 2.67
CA ILE A 83 4.16 6.90 3.08
C ILE A 83 3.84 8.40 3.11
N PRO A 84 4.13 9.13 4.21
CA PRO A 84 3.91 10.57 4.27
C PRO A 84 4.53 11.22 3.04
N HIS A 85 3.68 11.85 2.22
CA HIS A 85 4.10 12.51 0.99
C HIS A 85 5.35 13.36 1.29
N PRO A 86 6.34 13.37 0.37
CA PRO A 86 7.53 14.19 0.56
C PRO A 86 7.06 15.59 0.95
N LYS A 87 7.43 16.03 2.16
CA LYS A 87 7.15 17.40 2.59
C LYS A 87 7.80 18.27 1.53
N CYS A 88 6.98 18.92 0.71
CA CYS A 88 7.41 19.97 -0.18
C CYS A 88 7.89 21.12 0.72
N HIS A 89 9.12 20.98 1.21
CA HIS A 89 9.84 21.96 1.99
C HIS A 89 10.23 23.04 0.98
N ASN A 90 9.58 24.20 1.07
CA ASN A 90 9.63 25.36 0.16
C ASN A 90 8.45 25.51 -0.81
N VAL A 91 7.23 25.15 -0.41
CA VAL A 91 6.07 25.88 -0.92
C VAL A 91 6.10 27.27 -0.30
N SER A 92 6.58 28.26 -1.05
CA SER A 92 6.22 29.66 -0.83
C SER A 92 4.70 29.69 -0.70
N LYS A 93 4.20 30.04 0.49
CA LYS A 93 2.78 30.35 0.70
C LYS A 93 2.50 31.70 0.04
N GLU A 94 2.54 31.74 -1.28
CA GLU A 94 1.74 32.72 -2.01
C GLU A 94 0.37 32.09 -2.23
N GLU A 95 -0.62 32.81 -1.73
CA GLU A 95 -2.05 32.58 -1.84
C GLU A 95 -2.43 32.23 -3.29
N GLY A 96 -2.56 30.94 -3.62
CA GLY A 96 -2.91 30.53 -4.98
C GLY A 96 -2.53 29.11 -5.42
N ALA A 97 -1.71 28.37 -4.65
CA ALA A 97 -1.32 27.00 -5.02
C ALA A 97 -2.50 26.02 -4.94
N ARG A 98 -3.32 25.98 -6.00
CA ARG A 98 -4.32 24.95 -6.25
C ARG A 98 -3.58 23.66 -6.60
N VAL A 99 -3.43 22.77 -5.62
CA VAL A 99 -3.09 21.37 -5.87
C VAL A 99 -4.22 20.77 -6.70
N LYS A 100 -4.04 20.72 -8.02
CA LYS A 100 -4.94 19.96 -8.90
C LYS A 100 -4.50 18.52 -8.87
N ILE A 101 -5.19 17.71 -8.07
CA ILE A 101 -5.13 16.26 -8.17
C ILE A 101 -5.95 15.90 -9.40
N LEU A 102 -5.28 15.58 -10.52
CA LEU A 102 -5.95 14.86 -11.60
C LEU A 102 -6.03 13.40 -11.15
N ILE A 103 -7.25 12.92 -10.90
CA ILE A 103 -7.57 11.50 -10.69
C ILE A 103 -8.08 10.95 -12.01
#